data_AF-A0A3M1DZP0-F1
#
_entry.id   AF-A0A3M1DZP0-F1
#
_cell.length_a   1.000
_cell.length_b   1.000
_cell.length_c   1.000
_cell.angle_alpha   90.00
_cell.angle_beta   90.00
_cell.angle_gamma   90.00
#
_symmetry.space_group_name_H-M   'P 1'
#
loop_
_entity.id
_entity.type
_entity.pdbx_description
1 polymer ?
#
loop_
_entity_poly.entity_id
_entity_poly.type
_entity_poly.pdbx_seq_one_letter_code
_entity_poly.pdbx_strand_id
1 'polypeptide(L)'
;MREQLVQAGLWDAGNPNNPARSVTAARQLLNRLNVRLRYLGRDSAGRYQYLVYHPETGEAIGTGLGETPAVAICRAALAARRDGQVLSASH
;
A
#
# COMPACT_ATOMS: atom_id res chain seq x y z
N MET A 1 -6.62 -3.02 9.99
CA MET A 1 -6.13 -3.19 8.60
C MET A 1 -7.27 -3.47 7.62
N ARG A 2 -8.07 -4.52 7.84
CA ARG A 2 -9.26 -4.84 7.03
C ARG A 2 -10.16 -3.63 6.77
N GLU A 3 -10.65 -3.00 7.83
CA GLU A 3 -11.56 -1.84 7.73
C GLU A 3 -10.93 -0.68 6.95
N GLN A 4 -9.66 -0.35 7.22
CA GLN A 4 -8.95 0.72 6.52
C GLN A 4 -8.84 0.46 5.02
N LEU A 5 -8.56 -0.79 4.61
CA LEU A 5 -8.49 -1.17 3.19
C LEU A 5 -9.86 -1.11 2.50
N VAL A 6 -10.93 -1.48 3.21
CA VAL A 6 -12.31 -1.40 2.71
C VAL A 6 -12.76 0.05 2.58
N GLN A 7 -12.55 0.87 3.61
CA GLN A 7 -12.88 2.30 3.59
C GLN A 7 -12.12 3.07 2.50
N ALA A 8 -10.86 2.69 2.23
CA ALA A 8 -10.08 3.28 1.14
C ALA A 8 -10.48 2.79 -0.27
N GLY A 9 -11.43 1.87 -0.37
CA GLY A 9 -11.85 1.24 -1.63
C GLY A 9 -10.79 0.33 -2.25
N LEU A 10 -9.76 -0.05 -1.50
CA LEU A 10 -8.66 -0.89 -1.99
C LEU A 10 -9.03 -2.38 -1.96
N TRP A 11 -9.89 -2.78 -1.02
CA TRP A 11 -10.28 -4.17 -0.83
C TRP A 11 -11.78 -4.31 -0.60
N ASP A 12 -12.34 -5.43 -1.05
CA ASP A 12 -13.75 -5.77 -0.83
C ASP A 12 -13.88 -6.69 0.39
N ALA A 13 -14.84 -6.41 1.27
CA ALA A 13 -15.02 -7.17 2.51
C ALA A 13 -15.51 -8.62 2.28
N GLY A 14 -16.14 -8.90 1.14
CA GLY A 14 -16.56 -10.24 0.74
C GLY A 14 -15.45 -11.08 0.11
N ASN A 15 -14.33 -10.46 -0.28
CA ASN A 15 -13.20 -11.19 -0.86
C ASN A 15 -12.45 -12.00 0.22
N PRO A 16 -12.33 -13.33 0.10
CA PRO A 16 -11.66 -14.16 1.11
C PRO A 16 -10.13 -13.94 1.16
N ASN A 17 -9.53 -13.40 0.09
CA ASN A 17 -8.09 -13.18 -0.01
C ASN A 17 -7.68 -11.91 0.74
N ASN A 18 -7.47 -12.03 2.05
CA ASN A 18 -7.07 -10.92 2.91
C ASN A 18 -5.64 -10.41 2.58
N PRO A 19 -5.49 -9.17 2.09
CA PRO A 19 -4.20 -8.60 1.71
C PRO A 19 -3.23 -8.49 2.89
N ALA A 20 -3.72 -8.32 4.11
CA ALA A 20 -2.87 -8.21 5.30
C ALA A 20 -2.20 -9.54 5.68
N ARG A 21 -2.67 -10.68 5.14
CA ARG A 21 -2.17 -12.02 5.43
C ARG A 21 -1.36 -12.64 4.29
N SER A 22 -1.39 -12.05 3.09
CA SER A 22 -0.71 -12.59 1.91
C SER A 22 -0.02 -11.47 1.13
N VAL A 23 1.29 -11.62 0.93
CA VAL A 23 2.10 -10.67 0.14
C VAL A 23 1.59 -10.57 -1.30
N THR A 24 1.17 -11.70 -1.87
CA THR A 24 0.61 -11.74 -3.22
C THR A 24 -0.67 -10.92 -3.30
N ALA A 25 -1.60 -11.10 -2.36
CA ALA A 25 -2.83 -10.32 -2.29
C ALA A 25 -2.55 -8.83 -1.99
N ALA A 26 -1.57 -8.52 -1.13
CA ALA A 26 -1.13 -7.14 -0.86
C ALA A 26 -0.59 -6.45 -2.12
N ARG A 27 0.22 -7.15 -2.93
CA ARG A 27 0.75 -6.61 -4.19
C ARG A 27 -0.35 -6.35 -5.22
N GLN A 28 -1.40 -7.17 -5.25
CA GLN A 28 -2.54 -6.95 -6.15
C GLN A 28 -3.24 -5.61 -5.90
N LEU A 29 -3.19 -5.07 -4.67
CA LEU A 29 -3.73 -3.74 -4.37
C LEU A 29 -3.02 -2.64 -5.17
N LEU A 30 -1.72 -2.78 -5.39
CA LEU A 30 -0.89 -1.77 -6.07
C LEU A 30 -1.17 -1.71 -7.57
N ASN A 31 -1.50 -2.86 -8.18
CA ASN A 31 -1.91 -2.92 -9.58
C ASN A 31 -3.16 -2.07 -9.83
N ARG A 32 -4.09 -2.03 -8.87
CA ARG A 32 -5.30 -1.20 -8.96
C ARG A 32 -5.00 0.30 -8.86
N LEU A 33 -3.88 0.66 -8.27
CA LEU A 33 -3.45 2.05 -8.10
C LEU A 33 -2.51 2.52 -9.23
N ASN A 34 -2.12 1.62 -10.15
CA ASN A 34 -1.11 1.89 -11.18
C ASN A 34 0.23 2.41 -10.61
N VAL A 35 0.67 1.83 -9.48
CA VAL A 35 1.90 2.23 -8.78
C VAL A 35 2.88 1.07 -8.67
N ARG A 36 4.16 1.38 -8.46
CA ARG A 36 5.22 0.39 -8.24
C ARG A 36 5.64 0.34 -6.78
N LEU A 37 6.30 -0.75 -6.40
CA LEU A 37 6.73 -1.03 -5.02
C LEU A 37 8.23 -1.30 -4.98
N ARG A 38 8.91 -0.70 -4.00
CA ARG A 38 10.31 -0.96 -3.67
C ARG A 38 10.44 -1.37 -2.21
N TYR A 39 11.22 -2.41 -1.94
CA TYR A 39 11.61 -2.75 -0.57
C TYR A 39 12.74 -1.83 -0.10
N LEU A 40 12.59 -1.23 1.07
CA LEU A 40 13.58 -0.32 1.66
C LEU A 40 14.42 -0.97 2.76
N GLY A 41 14.05 -2.17 3.23
CA GLY A 41 14.73 -2.84 4.33
C GLY A 41 13.84 -3.01 5.55
N ARG A 42 14.47 -3.09 6.72
CA ARG A 42 13.79 -3.09 8.02
C ARG A 42 14.24 -1.88 8.82
N ASP A 43 13.34 -1.34 9.63
CA ASP A 43 13.69 -0.29 10.58
C ASP A 43 14.44 -0.85 11.80
N SER A 44 14.86 0.03 12.71
CA SER A 44 15.57 -0.34 13.94
C SER A 44 14.76 -1.27 14.88
N ALA A 45 13.44 -1.34 14.70
CA ALA A 45 12.55 -2.23 15.43
C ALA A 45 12.29 -3.55 14.68
N GLY A 46 12.94 -3.78 13.53
CA GLY A 46 12.80 -4.98 12.71
C GLY A 46 11.54 -5.00 11.83
N ARG A 47 10.78 -3.90 11.74
CA ARG A 47 9.58 -3.81 10.90
C ARG A 47 9.98 -3.62 9.44
N TYR A 48 9.32 -4.33 8.55
CA TYR A 48 9.55 -4.22 7.11
C TYR A 48 9.11 -2.85 6.59
N GLN A 49 9.91 -2.25 5.74
CA GLN A 49 9.64 -0.97 5.10
C GLN A 49 9.55 -1.12 3.59
N TYR A 50 8.48 -0.55 3.03
CA TYR A 50 8.27 -0.47 1.60
C TYR A 50 7.92 0.96 1.17
N LEU A 51 8.37 1.32 -0.04
CA LEU A 51 8.06 2.54 -0.74
C LEU A 51 7.17 2.23 -1.94
N VAL A 52 6.11 3.01 -2.11
CA VAL A 52 5.28 3.06 -3.30
C VAL A 52 5.63 4.31 -4.08
N TYR A 53 5.81 4.17 -5.39
CA TYR A 53 6.23 5.25 -6.27
C TYR A 53 5.53 5.20 -7.63
N HIS A 54 5.44 6.35 -8.30
CA HIS A 54 4.87 6.46 -9.65
C HIS A 54 5.83 5.80 -10.66
N PRO A 55 5.34 4.90 -11.53
CA PRO A 55 6.20 4.18 -12.47
C PRO A 55 6.88 5.09 -13.50
N GLU A 56 6.21 6.18 -13.91
CA GLU A 56 6.68 7.06 -14.98
C GLU A 56 7.61 8.16 -14.45
N THR A 57 7.22 8.82 -13.36
CA THR A 57 7.97 9.95 -12.78
C THR A 57 9.02 9.51 -11.76
N GLY A 58 8.90 8.30 -11.22
CA GLY A 58 9.73 7.83 -10.10
C GLY A 58 9.38 8.49 -8.76
N GLU A 59 8.35 9.34 -8.71
CA GLU A 59 7.96 10.09 -7.53
C GLU A 59 7.50 9.18 -6.39
N ALA A 60 7.96 9.45 -5.18
CA ALA A 60 7.56 8.74 -3.98
C ALA A 60 6.16 9.17 -3.54
N ILE A 61 5.19 8.25 -3.60
CA ILE A 61 3.77 8.53 -3.29
C ILE A 61 3.45 8.14 -1.84
N GLY A 62 4.12 7.11 -1.31
CA GLY A 62 3.81 6.66 0.04
C GLY A 62 4.76 5.60 0.55
N THR A 63 4.92 5.54 1.87
CA THR A 63 5.69 4.50 2.53
C THR A 63 4.84 3.72 3.51
N GLY A 64 5.21 2.47 3.77
CA GLY A 64 4.52 1.60 4.71
C GLY A 64 5.51 0.80 5.54
N LEU A 65 5.32 0.85 6.85
CA LEU A 65 6.04 0.05 7.83
C LEU A 65 5.13 -1.02 8.40
N GLY A 66 5.58 -2.26 8.57
CA GLY A 66 4.75 -3.34 9.13
C GLY A 66 5.56 -4.49 9.70
N GLU A 67 4.97 -5.18 10.68
CA GLU A 67 5.58 -6.37 11.32
C GLU A 67 5.73 -7.53 10.33
N THR A 68 4.91 -7.56 9.30
CA THR A 68 5.03 -8.49 8.17
C THR A 68 5.12 -7.72 6.85
N PRO A 69 5.70 -8.31 5.80
CA PRO A 69 5.75 -7.68 4.48
C PRO A 69 4.36 -7.32 3.95
N ALA A 70 3.38 -8.21 4.16
CA ALA A 70 2.00 -7.99 3.72
C ALA A 70 1.38 -6.75 4.38
N VAL A 71 1.55 -6.60 5.69
CA VAL A 71 1.06 -5.42 6.44
C VAL A 71 1.76 -4.15 5.99
N ALA A 72 3.09 -4.19 5.78
CA ALA A 72 3.87 -3.05 5.32
C ALA A 72 3.41 -2.58 3.93
N ILE A 73 3.18 -3.51 3.00
CA ILE A 73 2.67 -3.21 1.65
C ILE A 73 1.27 -2.61 1.71
N CYS A 74 0.36 -3.17 2.53
CA CYS A 74 -0.98 -2.62 2.68
C CYS A 74 -0.96 -1.18 3.22
N ARG A 75 -0.07 -0.88 4.18
CA ARG A 75 0.11 0.48 4.71
C ARG A 75 0.66 1.43 3.64
N ALA A 76 1.62 0.97 2.82
CA ALA A 76 2.16 1.77 1.73
C ALA A 76 1.09 2.06 0.66
N ALA A 77 0.25 1.07 0.33
CA ALA A 77 -0.89 1.24 -0.57
C ALA A 77 -1.92 2.24 -0.03
N LEU A 78 -2.22 2.19 1.28
CA LEU A 78 -3.11 3.14 1.94
C LEU A 78 -2.55 4.56 1.91
N ALA A 79 -1.25 4.73 2.17
CA ALA A 79 -0.59 6.03 2.06
C ALA A 79 -0.69 6.59 0.64
N ALA A 80 -0.36 5.77 -0.37
CA ALA A 80 -0.43 6.17 -1.77
C ALA A 80 -1.85 6.53 -2.23
N ARG A 81 -2.87 5.82 -1.73
CA ARG A 81 -4.28 6.13 -2.04
C ARG A 81 -4.72 7.48 -1.48
N ARG A 82 -4.26 7.85 -0.28
CA ARG A 82 -4.57 9.15 0.32
C ARG A 82 -3.95 10.29 -0.48
N ASP A 83 -2.69 10.14 -0.87
CA ASP A 83 -1.98 11.14 -1.66
C ASP A 83 -2.64 11.36 -3.03
N GLY A 84 -2.99 10.27 -3.73
CA GLY A 84 -3.74 10.34 -4.99
C GLY A 84 -5.16 10.95 -4.86
N GLN A 85 -5.79 10.84 -3.68
CA GLN A 85 -7.07 11.53 -3.41
C GLN A 85 -6.88 13.04 -3.17
N VAL A 86 -5.79 13.45 -2.54
CA VAL A 86 -5.45 14.86 -2.32
C VAL A 86 -5.19 15.57 -3.65
N LEU A 87 -4.50 14.90 -4.58
CA LEU A 87 -4.25 15.42 -5.93
C LEU A 87 -5.54 15.57 -6.77
N SER A 88 -6.56 14.74 -6.53
CA SER A 88 -7.84 14.81 -7.25
C SER A 88 -8.84 15.81 -6.65
N ALA A 89 -8.65 16.26 -5.40
CA ALA A 89 -9.54 17.20 -4.72
C ALA A 89 -9.14 18.68 -4.93
N SER A 90 -8.09 18.94 -5.73
CA SER A 90 -7.54 20.28 -5.97
C SER A 90 -7.88 20.85 -7.35
N HIS A 91 -8.92 20.33 -8.03
CA HIS A 91 -9.42 20.80 -9.32
C HIS A 91 -10.88 21.23 -9.25
#